data_AF-A0A4Y2AML2-F1
#
_entry.id   AF-A0A4Y2AML2-F1
#
_cell.length_a   1.000
_cell.length_b   1.000
_cell.length_c   1.000
_cell.angle_alpha   90.00
_cell.angle_beta   90.00
_cell.angle_gamma   90.00
#
_symmetry.space_group_name_H-M   'P 1'
#
loop_
_entity.id
_entity.type
_entity.pdbx_description
1 polymer ?
#
loop_
_entity_poly.entity_id
_entity_poly.type
_entity_poly.pdbx_seq_one_letter_code
_entity_poly.pdbx_strand_id
1 'polypeptide(L)'
;MDLIPSDRLLFIRACIGGIVVEFLEDHPYSLTIKEYPLPGCFLKYEYATLVSDHLPVASGLFRWFRSAVSHCNSQNGRVLINEMVDVFRHYKDELSIPLREYVLSEGIIEICYRVQIDDSQLMRQVIDLLYESWSSFGSLHFSAILKPSHYRASGGRTHADPKQPDFLTFYLEHARRLKLEYNGARFIDVSVYSSIRKAPVFIAADIWCWKPLLRYLQFGAKFENVMVDHSTTRNGVQSALTDTLRNLIRHLWVRLVQPATALSLTDPEVIQEYCSSLNREVRDLCHTLKIILRAIKRLRHDVLEFVIRDHSDQWVVEINSHTVINHPAVHMLLPTLSQRYGSPMQLQHACRWAVRNRLNENWQLPAGINALPIPNKMKKYLNLLSD
;
A
#
# COMPACT_ATOMS: atom_id res chain seq x y z
N MET A 1 12.46 -50.60 -24.01
CA MET A 1 11.75 -49.87 -25.08
C MET A 1 10.68 -49.02 -24.42
N ASP A 2 11.07 -48.17 -23.46
CA ASP A 2 11.81 -46.89 -23.60
C ASP A 2 10.79 -45.80 -23.97
N LEU A 3 10.55 -44.74 -23.20
CA LEU A 3 11.48 -43.88 -22.47
C LEU A 3 10.94 -43.51 -21.08
N ILE A 4 11.81 -43.64 -20.08
CA ILE A 4 11.71 -42.98 -18.78
C ILE A 4 12.07 -41.50 -19.01
N PRO A 5 11.25 -40.50 -18.61
CA PRO A 5 11.55 -39.11 -18.88
C PRO A 5 12.68 -38.61 -17.98
N SER A 6 13.64 -37.97 -18.66
CA SER A 6 14.63 -36.99 -18.19
C SER A 6 14.38 -36.37 -16.82
N ASP A 7 15.34 -36.61 -15.94
CA ASP A 7 15.99 -35.66 -15.04
C ASP A 7 15.11 -34.63 -14.31
N ARG A 8 15.05 -34.91 -13.01
CA ARG A 8 14.64 -34.04 -11.92
C ARG A 8 15.50 -32.77 -11.92
N LEU A 9 14.95 -31.67 -12.42
CA LEU A 9 15.32 -30.35 -11.91
C LEU A 9 14.47 -30.03 -10.68
N LEU A 10 15.08 -29.97 -9.51
CA LEU A 10 14.38 -29.80 -8.24
C LEU A 10 14.33 -28.29 -7.89
N PHE A 11 13.44 -27.56 -8.56
CA PHE A 11 13.23 -26.14 -8.30
C PHE A 11 12.62 -25.91 -6.90
N ILE A 12 13.39 -25.32 -5.98
CA ILE A 12 12.86 -24.88 -4.68
C ILE A 12 12.19 -23.51 -4.88
N ARG A 13 10.87 -23.50 -5.00
CA ARG A 13 10.04 -22.29 -4.97
C ARG A 13 9.87 -21.81 -3.52
N ALA A 14 10.38 -20.63 -3.20
CA ALA A 14 9.99 -19.90 -1.99
C ALA A 14 9.28 -18.60 -2.40
N CYS A 15 8.01 -18.45 -2.01
CA CYS A 15 7.23 -17.23 -2.21
C CYS A 15 7.36 -16.32 -0.99
N ILE A 16 8.07 -15.21 -1.12
CA ILE A 16 8.03 -14.11 -0.14
C ILE A 16 7.29 -12.94 -0.82
N GLY A 17 6.07 -12.65 -0.37
CA GLY A 17 5.30 -11.49 -0.86
C GLY A 17 4.89 -11.53 -2.33
N GLY A 18 4.87 -12.70 -2.98
CA GLY A 18 4.56 -12.83 -4.41
C GLY A 18 5.75 -12.56 -5.35
N ILE A 19 6.96 -12.40 -4.80
CA ILE A 19 8.20 -12.42 -5.57
C ILE A 19 8.68 -13.87 -5.63
N VAL A 20 8.77 -14.42 -6.85
CA VAL A 20 9.38 -15.72 -7.10
C VAL A 20 10.89 -15.49 -7.18
N VAL A 21 11.64 -16.01 -6.21
CA VAL A 21 13.10 -16.03 -6.28
C VAL A 21 13.52 -17.38 -6.85
N GLU A 22 14.09 -17.36 -8.05
CA GLU A 22 14.66 -18.54 -8.70
C GLU A 22 16.10 -18.73 -8.22
N PHE A 23 16.41 -19.90 -7.69
CA PHE A 23 17.78 -20.28 -7.32
C PHE A 23 18.32 -21.26 -8.36
N LEU A 24 19.55 -21.04 -8.84
CA LEU A 24 20.28 -21.97 -9.69
C LEU A 24 20.66 -23.22 -8.87
N GLU A 25 20.59 -24.41 -9.49
CA GLU A 25 20.67 -25.73 -8.84
C GLU A 25 21.99 -26.06 -8.13
N ASP A 26 23.04 -25.26 -8.34
CA ASP A 26 24.40 -25.62 -7.89
C ASP A 26 24.72 -25.22 -6.44
N HIS A 27 23.73 -24.86 -5.61
CA HIS A 27 23.96 -24.42 -4.24
C HIS A 27 23.14 -25.20 -3.20
N PRO A 28 23.79 -25.81 -2.17
CA PRO A 28 23.09 -26.53 -1.11
C PRO A 28 22.40 -25.53 -0.18
N TYR A 29 21.09 -25.38 -0.34
CA TYR A 29 20.24 -24.68 0.62
C TYR A 29 19.49 -25.73 1.44
N SER A 30 19.44 -25.57 2.77
CA SER A 30 18.48 -26.31 3.59
C SER A 30 17.31 -25.40 3.94
N LEU A 31 16.12 -25.76 3.44
CA LEU A 31 14.89 -25.01 3.66
C LEU A 31 14.14 -25.66 4.82
N THR A 32 14.01 -24.98 5.97
CA THR A 32 13.14 -25.45 7.05
C THR A 32 11.84 -24.65 7.02
N ILE A 33 10.72 -25.32 6.70
CA ILE A 33 9.38 -24.74 6.64
C ILE A 33 8.70 -24.97 7.99
N LYS A 34 8.14 -23.91 8.60
CA LYS A 34 7.21 -24.01 9.73
C LYS A 34 5.90 -23.35 9.37
N GLU A 35 4.80 -24.10 9.45
CA GLU A 35 3.45 -23.60 9.21
C GLU A 35 2.88 -22.95 10.49
N TYR A 36 2.27 -21.78 10.35
CA TYR A 36 1.48 -21.14 11.41
C TYR A 36 0.06 -20.84 10.89
N PRO A 37 -0.98 -21.49 11.43
CA PRO A 37 -2.35 -21.14 11.07
C PRO A 37 -2.74 -19.81 11.72
N LEU A 38 -3.20 -18.85 10.90
CA LEU A 38 -3.84 -17.63 11.40
C LEU A 38 -5.36 -17.85 11.55
N PRO A 39 -5.99 -17.41 12.65
CA PRO A 39 -7.43 -17.61 12.83
C PRO A 39 -8.24 -16.81 11.79
N GLY A 40 -9.06 -17.51 11.00
CA GLY A 40 -10.09 -16.89 10.15
C GLY A 40 -9.68 -16.46 8.74
N CYS A 41 -8.51 -16.89 8.24
CA CYS A 41 -8.07 -16.63 6.86
C CYS A 41 -7.69 -17.95 6.16
N PHE A 42 -8.14 -18.19 4.93
CA PHE A 42 -7.76 -19.37 4.13
C PHE A 42 -6.34 -19.28 3.52
N LEU A 43 -5.58 -18.23 3.84
CA LEU A 43 -4.22 -18.03 3.34
C LEU A 43 -3.21 -18.66 4.31
N LYS A 44 -2.48 -19.67 3.82
CA LYS A 44 -1.29 -20.22 4.46
C LYS A 44 -0.08 -19.34 4.11
N TYR A 45 0.69 -18.94 5.12
CA TYR A 45 1.99 -18.32 4.89
C TYR A 45 3.08 -19.36 5.13
N GLU A 46 3.86 -19.65 4.10
CA GLU A 46 5.12 -20.39 4.21
C GLU A 46 6.25 -19.37 4.40
N TYR A 47 6.97 -19.47 5.52
CA TYR A 47 8.26 -18.80 5.66
C TYR A 47 9.37 -19.83 5.45
N ALA A 48 10.12 -19.67 4.36
CA ALA A 48 11.37 -20.36 4.15
C ALA A 48 12.47 -19.64 4.93
N THR A 49 13.12 -20.33 5.87
CA THR A 49 14.40 -19.84 6.42
C THR A 49 15.49 -20.25 5.45
N LEU A 50 16.05 -19.30 4.69
CA LEU A 50 17.23 -19.54 3.87
C LEU A 50 18.45 -19.68 4.80
N VAL A 51 18.83 -20.92 5.10
CA VAL A 51 20.18 -21.21 5.58
C VAL A 51 21.00 -21.52 4.34
N SER A 52 21.68 -20.50 3.80
CA SER A 52 22.75 -20.74 2.83
C SER A 52 24.05 -20.95 3.58
N ASP A 53 24.86 -21.93 3.16
CA ASP A 53 26.24 -22.09 3.59
C ASP A 53 27.14 -20.88 3.21
N HIS A 54 26.60 -19.88 2.51
CA HIS A 54 27.29 -18.65 2.18
C HIS A 54 27.35 -17.67 3.37
N LEU A 55 28.60 -17.46 3.79
CA LEU A 55 29.12 -16.54 4.80
C LEU A 55 28.63 -16.78 6.25
N PRO A 56 29.49 -17.38 7.11
CA PRO A 56 29.36 -17.30 8.57
C PRO A 56 29.07 -15.87 9.07
N VAL A 57 29.55 -14.87 8.33
CA VAL A 57 29.29 -13.45 8.53
C VAL A 57 27.78 -13.12 8.44
N ALA A 58 27.07 -13.58 7.40
CA ALA A 58 25.64 -13.33 7.23
C ALA A 58 24.79 -13.96 8.35
N SER A 59 25.12 -15.20 8.74
CA SER A 59 24.48 -15.88 9.88
C SER A 59 24.77 -15.19 11.22
N GLY A 60 26.01 -14.72 11.41
CA GLY A 60 26.43 -13.96 12.57
C GLY A 60 25.71 -12.62 12.67
N LEU A 61 25.67 -11.87 11.56
CA LEU A 61 24.95 -10.61 11.43
C LEU A 61 23.46 -10.78 11.71
N PHE A 62 22.81 -11.80 11.12
CA PHE A 62 21.40 -12.05 11.37
C PHE A 62 21.10 -12.33 12.85
N ARG A 63 21.93 -13.16 13.50
CA ARG A 63 21.82 -13.43 14.95
C ARG A 63 22.04 -12.17 15.78
N TRP A 64 23.03 -11.36 15.41
CA TRP A 64 23.30 -10.08 16.05
C TRP A 64 22.12 -9.12 15.89
N PHE A 65 21.57 -8.95 14.69
CA PHE A 65 20.38 -8.12 14.44
C PHE A 65 19.18 -8.59 15.26
N ARG A 66 18.91 -9.90 15.34
CA ARG A 66 17.82 -10.41 16.19
C ARG A 66 18.08 -10.14 17.68
N SER A 67 19.31 -10.28 18.14
CA SER A 67 19.69 -9.94 19.52
C SER A 67 19.53 -8.45 19.79
N ALA A 68 19.96 -7.59 18.86
CA ALA A 68 19.76 -6.15 18.92
C ALA A 68 18.26 -5.83 19.03
N VAL A 69 17.43 -6.40 18.15
CA VAL A 69 15.97 -6.27 18.21
C VAL A 69 15.41 -6.71 19.57
N SER A 70 15.90 -7.79 20.19
CA SER A 70 15.36 -8.23 21.49
C SER A 70 15.79 -7.36 22.67
N HIS A 71 16.96 -6.72 22.62
CA HIS A 71 17.52 -5.91 23.72
C HIS A 71 17.27 -4.40 23.58
N CYS A 72 16.71 -3.98 22.46
CA CYS A 72 16.43 -2.58 22.18
C CYS A 72 15.24 -2.03 23.01
N ASN A 73 15.45 -0.90 23.67
CA ASN A 73 14.47 -0.16 24.47
C ASN A 73 14.60 1.35 24.24
N SER A 74 13.80 2.16 24.94
CA SER A 74 13.79 3.62 24.80
C SER A 74 15.11 4.31 25.22
N GLN A 75 15.91 3.69 26.09
CA GLN A 75 17.17 4.27 26.58
C GLN A 75 18.34 4.00 25.64
N ASN A 76 18.44 2.78 25.08
CA ASN A 76 19.57 2.39 24.22
C ASN A 76 19.24 2.40 22.72
N GLY A 77 17.97 2.57 22.35
CA GLY A 77 17.54 2.33 20.97
C GLY A 77 18.20 3.23 19.95
N ARG A 78 18.46 4.50 20.27
CA ARG A 78 19.18 5.42 19.38
C ARG A 78 20.59 4.92 19.07
N VAL A 79 21.35 4.52 20.09
CA VAL A 79 22.73 4.05 19.93
C VAL A 79 22.75 2.77 19.09
N LEU A 80 21.87 1.83 19.43
CA LEU A 80 21.77 0.56 18.74
C LEU A 80 21.36 0.71 17.27
N ILE A 81 20.44 1.61 16.96
CA ILE A 81 20.04 1.86 15.57
C ILE A 81 21.20 2.46 14.76
N ASN A 82 22.00 3.36 15.34
CA ASN A 82 23.21 3.87 14.66
C ASN A 82 24.18 2.74 14.37
N GLU A 83 24.47 1.89 15.37
CA GLU A 83 25.35 0.74 15.20
C GLU A 83 24.81 -0.22 14.12
N MET A 84 23.50 -0.48 14.11
CA MET A 84 22.84 -1.30 13.10
C MET A 84 22.95 -0.69 11.70
N VAL A 85 22.79 0.62 11.56
CA VAL A 85 22.95 1.34 10.28
C VAL A 85 24.39 1.26 9.79
N ASP A 86 25.37 1.44 10.66
CA ASP A 86 26.79 1.39 10.30
C ASP A 86 27.23 -0.02 9.91
N VAL A 87 26.85 -1.04 10.69
CA VAL A 87 27.09 -2.45 10.38
C VAL A 87 26.41 -2.82 9.05
N PHE A 88 25.15 -2.42 8.85
CA PHE A 88 24.46 -2.70 7.60
C PHE A 88 25.17 -2.04 6.41
N ARG A 89 25.57 -0.77 6.51
CA ARG A 89 26.31 -0.07 5.44
C ARG A 89 27.60 -0.78 5.07
N HIS A 90 28.34 -1.27 6.07
CA HIS A 90 29.59 -1.97 5.86
C HIS A 90 29.40 -3.30 5.10
N TYR A 91 28.37 -4.07 5.48
CA TYR A 91 28.15 -5.41 4.93
C TYR A 91 27.11 -5.49 3.82
N LYS A 92 26.42 -4.40 3.45
CA LYS A 92 25.25 -4.46 2.55
C LYS A 92 25.57 -5.21 1.25
N ASP A 93 26.75 -4.99 0.68
CA ASP A 93 27.13 -5.60 -0.60
C ASP A 93 27.43 -7.10 -0.52
N GLU A 94 27.76 -7.60 0.68
CA GLU A 94 27.96 -9.03 0.96
C GLU A 94 26.64 -9.76 1.27
N LEU A 95 25.58 -9.03 1.62
CA LEU A 95 24.28 -9.62 1.92
C LEU A 95 23.51 -9.91 0.62
N SER A 96 22.82 -11.06 0.60
CA SER A 96 21.84 -11.34 -0.45
C SER A 96 20.69 -10.34 -0.39
N ILE A 97 20.06 -10.09 -1.54
CA ILE A 97 18.88 -9.23 -1.68
C ILE A 97 17.81 -9.52 -0.60
N PRO A 98 17.33 -10.78 -0.40
CA PRO A 98 16.34 -11.08 0.63
C PRO A 98 16.82 -10.74 2.05
N LEU A 99 18.11 -10.96 2.34
CA LEU A 99 18.68 -10.68 3.67
C LEU A 99 18.80 -9.18 3.91
N ARG A 100 19.17 -8.40 2.88
CA ARG A 100 19.14 -6.93 2.96
C ARG A 100 17.75 -6.43 3.31
N GLU A 101 16.73 -6.97 2.64
CA GLU A 101 15.34 -6.57 2.84
C GLU A 101 14.89 -6.89 4.27
N TYR A 102 15.17 -8.09 4.74
CA TYR A 102 14.84 -8.50 6.11
C TYR A 102 15.49 -7.60 7.16
N VAL A 103 16.80 -7.36 7.06
CA VAL A 103 17.55 -6.56 8.04
C VAL A 103 17.03 -5.11 8.07
N LEU A 104 16.76 -4.52 6.91
CA LEU A 104 16.22 -3.17 6.84
C LEU A 104 14.78 -3.09 7.35
N SER A 105 13.89 -3.96 6.87
CA SER A 105 12.44 -3.86 7.13
C SER A 105 12.01 -4.39 8.50
N GLU A 106 12.38 -5.63 8.81
CA GLU A 106 12.03 -6.34 10.06
C GLU A 106 13.07 -6.09 11.17
N GLY A 107 14.19 -5.41 10.86
CA GLY A 107 15.20 -5.00 11.83
C GLY A 107 15.15 -3.49 12.09
N ILE A 108 15.85 -2.72 11.28
CA ILE A 108 16.12 -1.30 11.53
C ILE A 108 14.82 -0.47 11.56
N ILE A 109 13.97 -0.62 10.54
CA ILE A 109 12.70 0.12 10.41
C ILE A 109 11.72 -0.27 11.50
N GLU A 110 11.59 -1.57 11.81
CA GLU A 110 10.71 -1.98 12.90
C GLU A 110 11.16 -1.39 14.25
N ILE A 111 12.46 -1.44 14.56
CA ILE A 111 13.00 -0.90 15.80
C ILE A 111 12.79 0.62 15.87
N CYS A 112 13.06 1.34 14.79
CA CYS A 112 12.86 2.79 14.72
C CYS A 112 11.44 3.19 15.14
N TYR A 113 10.45 2.45 14.63
CA TYR A 113 9.04 2.63 15.01
C TYR A 113 8.78 2.19 16.46
N ARG A 114 9.24 1.02 16.89
CA ARG A 114 8.96 0.50 18.24
C ARG A 114 9.53 1.39 19.34
N VAL A 115 10.70 1.98 19.10
CA VAL A 115 11.38 2.91 20.01
C VAL A 115 10.82 4.33 19.90
N GLN A 116 10.09 4.65 18.83
CA GLN A 116 9.59 5.99 18.52
C GLN A 116 10.73 7.02 18.45
N ILE A 117 11.74 6.73 17.61
CA ILE A 117 12.88 7.63 17.43
C ILE A 117 12.42 9.00 16.95
N ASP A 118 12.69 10.05 17.73
CA ASP A 118 12.38 11.44 17.32
C ASP A 118 13.55 12.13 16.59
N ASP A 119 14.75 11.53 16.61
CA ASP A 119 15.91 12.04 15.89
C ASP A 119 15.67 11.97 14.38
N SER A 120 15.33 13.12 13.81
CA SER A 120 15.02 13.23 12.38
C SER A 120 16.27 13.06 11.51
N GLN A 121 17.48 13.33 12.00
CA GLN A 121 18.70 13.08 11.22
C GLN A 121 19.00 11.59 11.13
N LEU A 122 18.86 10.86 12.24
CA LEU A 122 18.98 9.40 12.22
C LEU A 122 17.92 8.79 11.31
N MET A 123 16.67 9.26 11.40
CA MET A 123 15.61 8.78 10.51
C MET A 123 15.92 9.04 9.04
N ARG A 124 16.50 10.21 8.70
CA ARG A 124 16.97 10.51 7.35
C ARG A 124 17.97 9.46 6.88
N GLN A 125 18.97 9.14 7.71
CA GLN A 125 19.98 8.14 7.36
C GLN A 125 19.38 6.75 7.11
N VAL A 126 18.39 6.35 7.92
CA VAL A 126 17.69 5.07 7.74
C VAL A 126 16.89 5.06 6.43
N ILE A 127 16.16 6.14 6.12
CA ILE A 127 15.37 6.23 4.89
C ILE A 127 16.29 6.31 3.67
N ASP A 128 17.37 7.09 3.73
CA ASP A 128 18.37 7.21 2.65
C ASP A 128 19.01 5.84 2.39
N LEU A 129 19.37 5.10 3.44
CA LEU A 129 19.93 3.76 3.33
C LEU A 129 18.94 2.77 2.68
N LEU A 130 17.66 2.87 3.01
CA LEU A 130 16.61 2.08 2.37
C LEU A 130 16.54 2.41 0.86
N TYR A 131 16.56 3.69 0.51
CA TYR A 131 16.52 4.13 -0.88
C TYR A 131 17.77 3.69 -1.65
N GLU A 132 18.96 3.87 -1.10
CA GLU A 132 20.23 3.46 -1.73
C GLU A 132 20.26 1.96 -2.03
N SER A 133 19.63 1.15 -1.18
CA SER A 133 19.63 -0.31 -1.32
C SER A 133 18.69 -0.80 -2.43
N TRP A 134 17.59 -0.08 -2.69
CA TRP A 134 16.50 -0.57 -3.54
C TRP A 134 16.07 0.36 -4.66
N SER A 135 16.57 1.60 -4.65
CA SER A 135 16.02 2.73 -5.41
C SER A 135 14.50 2.89 -5.23
N SER A 136 13.96 2.42 -4.10
CA SER A 136 12.53 2.42 -3.79
C SER A 136 12.31 2.29 -2.28
N PHE A 137 11.05 2.43 -1.86
CA PHE A 137 10.62 2.26 -0.47
C PHE A 137 9.64 1.09 -0.30
N GLY A 138 9.73 0.10 -1.19
CA GLY A 138 8.80 -1.02 -1.28
C GLY A 138 8.60 -1.71 0.06
N SER A 139 9.69 -2.17 0.67
CA SER A 139 9.63 -2.91 1.93
C SER A 139 8.90 -2.14 3.04
N LEU A 140 9.15 -0.83 3.18
CA LEU A 140 8.44 0.02 4.14
C LEU A 140 6.96 0.15 3.81
N HIS A 141 6.61 0.43 2.56
CA HIS A 141 5.22 0.62 2.14
C HIS A 141 4.42 -0.68 2.16
N PHE A 142 5.00 -1.82 1.78
CA PHE A 142 4.36 -3.12 1.86
C PHE A 142 4.17 -3.55 3.31
N SER A 143 5.13 -3.29 4.19
CA SER A 143 4.96 -3.47 5.63
C SER A 143 3.78 -2.66 6.17
N ALA A 144 3.66 -1.38 5.78
CA ALA A 144 2.55 -0.53 6.18
C ALA A 144 1.18 -0.99 5.61
N ILE A 145 1.17 -1.50 4.38
CA ILE A 145 -0.05 -1.84 3.65
C ILE A 145 -0.53 -3.27 3.99
N LEU A 146 0.36 -4.26 3.95
CA LEU A 146 0.04 -5.69 4.06
C LEU A 146 0.19 -6.25 5.47
N LYS A 147 1.06 -5.66 6.31
CA LYS A 147 1.36 -6.15 7.67
C LYS A 147 0.95 -5.20 8.80
N PRO A 148 -0.23 -4.53 8.78
CA PRO A 148 -0.58 -3.54 9.80
C PRO A 148 -0.76 -4.14 11.20
N SER A 149 -0.99 -5.45 11.32
CA SER A 149 -1.11 -6.17 12.60
C SER A 149 0.23 -6.54 13.23
N HIS A 150 1.27 -6.79 12.42
CA HIS A 150 2.59 -7.19 12.92
C HIS A 150 3.19 -6.09 13.82
N TYR A 151 3.09 -4.83 13.37
CA TYR A 151 3.52 -3.66 14.15
C TYR A 151 2.62 -3.31 15.34
N ARG A 152 1.47 -3.97 15.49
CA ARG A 152 0.64 -3.90 16.71
C ARG A 152 1.03 -4.98 17.73
N ALA A 153 1.64 -6.08 17.28
CA ALA A 153 1.85 -7.28 18.07
C ALA A 153 3.31 -7.47 18.52
N SER A 154 4.31 -6.95 17.78
CA SER A 154 5.74 -7.17 18.04
C SER A 154 6.34 -6.42 19.24
N GLY A 155 5.48 -6.01 20.17
CA GLY A 155 5.87 -5.44 21.45
C GLY A 155 5.05 -5.92 22.64
N GLY A 156 4.29 -7.02 22.58
CA GLY A 156 3.61 -7.61 23.76
C GLY A 156 2.65 -6.69 24.53
N ARG A 157 2.44 -5.45 24.06
CA ARG A 157 1.59 -4.44 24.68
C ARG A 157 0.32 -4.43 23.86
N THR A 158 -0.64 -5.22 24.32
CA THR A 158 -2.06 -5.16 23.96
C THR A 158 -2.72 -3.79 24.23
N HIS A 159 -1.94 -2.82 24.72
CA HIS A 159 -2.27 -1.40 24.81
C HIS A 159 -1.19 -0.59 24.09
N ALA A 160 -1.26 -0.49 22.75
CA ALA A 160 -0.59 0.61 22.07
C ALA A 160 -1.13 1.91 22.69
N ASP A 161 -0.23 2.77 23.18
CA ASP A 161 -0.62 4.08 23.72
C ASP A 161 -1.44 4.77 22.63
N PRO A 162 -2.70 5.17 22.88
CA PRO A 162 -3.54 5.83 21.87
C PRO A 162 -2.92 7.13 21.33
N LYS A 163 -1.89 7.67 21.99
CA LYS A 163 -1.10 8.81 21.52
C LYS A 163 -0.02 8.46 20.51
N GLN A 164 0.40 7.20 20.39
CA GLN A 164 1.43 6.81 19.43
C GLN A 164 0.87 6.83 18.00
N PRO A 165 1.59 7.45 17.05
CA PRO A 165 1.21 7.40 15.65
C PRO A 165 1.26 5.96 15.15
N ASP A 166 0.39 5.60 14.20
CA ASP A 166 0.53 4.32 13.50
C ASP A 166 1.84 4.27 12.68
N PHE A 167 2.31 3.06 12.36
CA PHE A 167 3.56 2.81 11.63
C PHE A 167 3.73 3.70 10.40
N LEU A 168 2.70 3.83 9.56
CA LEU A 168 2.78 4.64 8.36
C LEU A 168 2.86 6.14 8.71
N THR A 169 2.01 6.61 9.61
CA THR A 169 2.01 8.00 10.09
C THR A 169 3.37 8.39 10.69
N PHE A 170 4.02 7.50 11.44
CA PHE A 170 5.36 7.72 12.01
C PHE A 170 6.38 8.11 10.93
N TYR A 171 6.54 7.28 9.90
CA TYR A 171 7.49 7.55 8.81
C TYR A 171 7.11 8.76 7.98
N LEU A 172 5.82 8.93 7.67
CA LEU A 172 5.36 10.08 6.89
C LEU A 172 5.58 11.41 7.61
N GLU A 173 5.45 11.46 8.94
CA GLU A 173 5.76 12.68 9.71
C GLU A 173 7.25 13.03 9.66
N HIS A 174 8.15 12.06 9.80
CA HIS A 174 9.58 12.31 9.64
C HIS A 174 9.91 12.79 8.22
N ALA A 175 9.42 12.08 7.20
CA ALA A 175 9.63 12.45 5.81
C ALA A 175 9.10 13.86 5.50
N ARG A 176 7.96 14.24 6.07
CA ARG A 176 7.37 15.57 5.94
C ARG A 176 8.22 16.63 6.63
N ARG A 177 8.63 16.42 7.89
CA ARG A 177 9.46 17.36 8.67
C ARG A 177 10.78 17.66 7.96
N LEU A 178 11.40 16.62 7.39
CA LEU A 178 12.68 16.69 6.69
C LEU A 178 12.56 17.10 5.21
N LYS A 179 11.33 17.24 4.69
CA LYS A 179 11.05 17.51 3.28
C LYS A 179 11.78 16.54 2.34
N LEU A 180 11.69 15.24 2.62
CA LEU A 180 12.44 14.21 1.89
C LEU A 180 11.95 14.07 0.44
N GLU A 181 12.88 14.22 -0.49
CA GLU A 181 12.68 14.05 -1.92
C GLU A 181 13.77 13.13 -2.50
N TYR A 182 13.37 12.28 -3.44
CA TYR A 182 14.23 11.31 -4.12
C TYR A 182 13.88 11.33 -5.61
N ASN A 183 14.88 11.57 -6.46
CA ASN A 183 14.71 11.72 -7.91
C ASN A 183 13.59 12.73 -8.30
N GLY A 184 13.50 13.86 -7.58
CA GLY A 184 12.51 14.90 -7.83
C GLY A 184 11.07 14.55 -7.41
N ALA A 185 10.84 13.38 -6.81
CA ALA A 185 9.59 12.99 -6.21
C ALA A 185 9.68 13.04 -4.68
N ARG A 186 8.59 13.40 -4.00
CA ARG A 186 8.54 13.34 -2.54
C ARG A 186 8.56 11.88 -2.10
N PHE A 187 9.12 11.58 -0.93
CA PHE A 187 9.16 10.22 -0.35
C PHE A 187 7.86 9.43 -0.56
N ILE A 188 6.71 10.06 -0.34
CA ILE A 188 5.38 9.46 -0.43
C ILE A 188 4.91 9.13 -1.86
N ASP A 189 5.53 9.78 -2.86
CA ASP A 189 5.21 9.68 -4.28
C ASP A 189 6.22 8.81 -5.05
N VAL A 190 7.31 8.38 -4.40
CA VAL A 190 8.29 7.46 -5.00
C VAL A 190 7.66 6.09 -5.20
N SER A 191 7.95 5.44 -6.33
CA SER A 191 7.37 4.14 -6.63
C SER A 191 7.77 3.07 -5.61
N VAL A 192 6.88 2.10 -5.37
CA VAL A 192 7.17 1.01 -4.42
C VAL A 192 8.32 0.13 -4.89
N TYR A 193 8.48 -0.06 -6.21
CA TYR A 193 9.62 -0.76 -6.80
C TYR A 193 10.04 -0.08 -8.10
N SER A 194 11.25 -0.40 -8.57
CA SER A 194 11.71 -0.02 -9.91
C SER A 194 10.89 -0.69 -11.01
N SER A 195 10.47 -1.95 -10.80
CA SER A 195 9.63 -2.73 -11.72
C SER A 195 8.16 -2.32 -11.66
N ILE A 196 7.66 -1.88 -10.51
CA ILE A 196 6.30 -1.38 -10.32
C ILE A 196 6.34 0.14 -10.22
N ARG A 197 6.22 0.82 -11.36
CA ARG A 197 6.20 2.29 -11.48
C ARG A 197 4.88 2.92 -10.98
N LYS A 198 4.38 2.47 -9.82
CA LYS A 198 3.22 3.03 -9.13
C LYS A 198 3.62 3.52 -7.74
N ALA A 199 3.17 4.72 -7.40
CA ALA A 199 3.30 5.24 -6.05
C ALA A 199 2.47 4.39 -5.04
N PRO A 200 2.87 4.33 -3.76
CA PRO A 200 2.22 3.53 -2.71
C PRO A 200 0.72 3.79 -2.59
N VAL A 201 0.28 5.02 -2.86
CA VAL A 201 -1.12 5.41 -2.83
C VAL A 201 -1.98 4.63 -3.83
N PHE A 202 -1.45 4.32 -5.02
CA PHE A 202 -2.15 3.51 -6.03
C PHE A 202 -2.18 2.04 -5.64
N ILE A 203 -1.09 1.53 -5.05
CA ILE A 203 -1.07 0.14 -4.55
C ILE A 203 -2.11 -0.05 -3.46
N ALA A 204 -2.18 0.85 -2.48
CA ALA A 204 -3.18 0.81 -1.42
C ALA A 204 -4.62 0.87 -1.96
N ALA A 205 -4.84 1.63 -3.03
CA ALA A 205 -6.12 1.69 -3.72
C ALA A 205 -6.45 0.38 -4.46
N ASP A 206 -5.50 -0.17 -5.23
CA ASP A 206 -5.69 -1.38 -6.04
C ASP A 206 -6.05 -2.60 -5.19
N ILE A 207 -5.55 -2.68 -3.95
CA ILE A 207 -5.85 -3.77 -2.99
C ILE A 207 -6.90 -3.42 -1.93
N TRP A 208 -7.63 -2.32 -2.12
CA TRP A 208 -8.74 -1.84 -1.27
C TRP A 208 -8.37 -1.59 0.20
N CYS A 209 -7.09 -1.28 0.47
CA CYS A 209 -6.59 -0.92 1.79
C CYS A 209 -6.86 0.55 2.09
N TRP A 210 -8.12 0.87 2.39
CA TRP A 210 -8.59 2.26 2.53
C TRP A 210 -7.89 3.04 3.66
N LYS A 211 -7.43 2.38 4.72
CA LYS A 211 -6.74 3.04 5.85
C LYS A 211 -5.36 3.59 5.43
N PRO A 212 -4.42 2.78 4.93
CA PRO A 212 -3.18 3.30 4.33
C PRO A 212 -3.44 4.31 3.22
N LEU A 213 -4.40 4.05 2.32
CA LEU A 213 -4.78 4.98 1.26
C LEU A 213 -5.16 6.36 1.82
N LEU A 214 -6.05 6.41 2.82
CA LEU A 214 -6.44 7.65 3.47
C LEU A 214 -5.22 8.36 4.06
N ARG A 215 -4.31 7.63 4.73
CA ARG A 215 -3.10 8.22 5.30
C ARG A 215 -2.19 8.81 4.22
N TYR A 216 -1.92 8.09 3.15
CA TYR A 216 -1.13 8.62 2.03
C TYR A 216 -1.71 9.92 1.49
N LEU A 217 -3.02 9.93 1.24
CA LEU A 217 -3.71 11.12 0.75
C LEU A 217 -3.72 12.26 1.78
N GLN A 218 -3.88 11.97 3.08
CA GLN A 218 -3.81 12.98 4.13
C GLN A 218 -2.46 13.68 4.20
N PHE A 219 -1.36 12.95 3.97
CA PHE A 219 0.00 13.49 3.85
C PHE A 219 0.31 14.09 2.48
N GLY A 220 -0.67 14.06 1.56
CA GLY A 220 -0.60 14.75 0.29
C GLY A 220 0.09 13.97 -0.83
N ALA A 221 0.03 12.64 -0.77
CA ALA A 221 0.37 11.80 -1.92
C ALA A 221 -0.43 12.25 -3.16
N LYS A 222 0.25 12.34 -4.29
CA LYS A 222 -0.35 12.73 -5.56
C LYS A 222 -1.15 11.56 -6.12
N PHE A 223 -2.46 11.73 -6.24
CA PHE A 223 -3.37 10.77 -6.84
C PHE A 223 -3.87 11.25 -8.21
N GLU A 224 -2.98 11.86 -8.99
CA GLU A 224 -3.26 12.41 -10.31
C GLU A 224 -2.07 12.13 -11.24
N ASN A 225 -2.30 12.14 -12.56
CA ASN A 225 -1.39 11.71 -13.63
C ASN A 225 0.07 12.13 -13.41
N VAL A 226 0.90 11.24 -12.87
CA VAL A 226 2.35 11.30 -13.03
C VAL A 226 2.69 10.37 -14.21
N MET A 227 2.57 10.90 -15.43
CA MET A 227 3.28 10.32 -16.57
C MET A 227 4.56 11.14 -16.73
N VAL A 228 5.64 10.69 -16.10
CA VAL A 228 6.99 11.04 -16.53
C VAL A 228 7.46 9.88 -17.40
N ASP A 229 7.15 9.93 -18.69
CA ASP A 229 8.17 9.81 -19.74
C ASP A 229 7.57 9.99 -21.14
N HIS A 230 8.25 10.80 -21.95
CA HIS A 230 7.88 11.17 -23.31
C HIS A 230 8.34 10.16 -24.39
N SER A 231 8.73 8.94 -24.02
CA SER A 231 9.51 8.08 -24.92
C SER A 231 8.82 6.82 -25.45
N THR A 232 7.61 6.45 -25.02
CA THR A 232 6.94 5.24 -25.55
C THR A 232 5.45 5.39 -25.85
N THR A 233 5.23 5.43 -27.17
CA THR A 233 4.21 4.73 -27.97
C THR A 233 2.78 5.26 -28.10
N ARG A 234 2.47 5.45 -29.39
CA ARG A 234 1.25 5.79 -30.14
C ARG A 234 -0.09 5.15 -29.75
N ASN A 235 -0.23 4.40 -28.66
CA ASN A 235 -1.49 3.78 -28.26
C ASN A 235 -1.84 4.16 -26.81
N GLY A 236 -2.59 5.25 -26.65
CA GLY A 236 -3.35 5.59 -25.44
C GLY A 236 -2.58 5.50 -24.12
N VAL A 237 -1.88 6.57 -23.73
CA VAL A 237 -1.33 6.74 -22.39
C VAL A 237 -2.46 6.64 -21.35
N GLN A 238 -2.65 5.44 -20.80
CA GLN A 238 -3.57 5.20 -19.71
C GLN A 238 -2.85 5.53 -18.41
N SER A 239 -3.36 6.50 -17.67
CA SER A 239 -2.73 6.90 -16.42
C SER A 239 -2.98 5.90 -15.30
N ALA A 240 -2.08 5.81 -14.33
CA ALA A 240 -2.25 4.95 -13.16
C ALA A 240 -3.60 5.18 -12.45
N LEU A 241 -4.06 6.43 -12.37
CA LEU A 241 -5.39 6.79 -11.87
C LEU A 241 -6.51 6.12 -12.69
N THR A 242 -6.39 6.14 -14.02
CA THR A 242 -7.37 5.54 -14.92
C THR A 242 -7.43 4.04 -14.72
N ASP A 243 -6.28 3.36 -14.65
CA ASP A 243 -6.22 1.93 -14.39
C ASP A 243 -6.86 1.56 -13.05
N THR A 244 -6.47 2.26 -11.98
CA THR A 244 -7.02 2.03 -10.64
C THR A 244 -8.52 2.25 -10.61
N LEU A 245 -9.04 3.36 -11.17
CA LEU A 245 -10.49 3.61 -11.21
C LEU A 245 -11.24 2.56 -12.02
N ARG A 246 -10.73 2.19 -13.20
CA ARG A 246 -11.35 1.14 -14.04
C ARG A 246 -11.39 -0.19 -13.31
N ASN A 247 -10.30 -0.58 -12.64
CA ASN A 247 -10.25 -1.81 -11.85
C ASN A 247 -11.23 -1.78 -10.68
N LEU A 248 -11.32 -0.68 -9.94
CA LEU A 248 -12.29 -0.55 -8.85
C LEU A 248 -13.74 -0.64 -9.34
N ILE A 249 -14.05 -0.04 -10.49
CA ILE A 249 -15.38 -0.12 -11.12
C ILE A 249 -15.68 -1.55 -11.61
N ARG A 250 -14.70 -2.27 -12.16
CA ARG A 250 -14.83 -3.70 -12.49
C ARG A 250 -15.15 -4.53 -11.24
N HIS A 251 -14.45 -4.27 -10.15
CA HIS A 251 -14.71 -4.98 -8.90
C HIS A 251 -16.08 -4.63 -8.30
N LEU A 252 -16.55 -3.39 -8.43
CA LEU A 252 -17.94 -3.04 -8.10
C LEU A 252 -18.94 -3.80 -8.96
N TRP A 253 -18.69 -3.92 -10.26
CA TRP A 253 -19.54 -4.72 -11.13
C TRP A 253 -19.65 -6.16 -10.62
N VAL A 254 -18.52 -6.87 -10.49
CA VAL A 254 -18.49 -8.29 -10.13
C VAL A 254 -19.01 -8.54 -8.71
N ARG A 255 -18.66 -7.69 -7.74
CA ARG A 255 -18.91 -7.97 -6.32
C ARG A 255 -20.17 -7.32 -5.76
N LEU A 256 -20.76 -6.35 -6.45
CA LEU A 256 -21.95 -5.63 -5.98
C LEU A 256 -23.07 -5.63 -7.02
N VAL A 257 -22.79 -5.21 -8.25
CA VAL A 257 -23.86 -4.98 -9.24
C VAL A 257 -24.38 -6.29 -9.84
N GLN A 258 -23.50 -7.20 -10.24
CA GLN A 258 -23.89 -8.48 -10.82
C GLN A 258 -24.74 -9.32 -9.86
N PRO A 259 -24.39 -9.49 -8.56
CA PRO A 259 -25.26 -10.20 -7.62
C PRO A 259 -26.58 -9.47 -7.37
N ALA A 260 -26.58 -8.14 -7.24
CA ALA A 260 -27.80 -7.36 -7.05
C ALA A 260 -28.75 -7.46 -8.27
N THR A 261 -28.18 -7.47 -9.48
CA THR A 261 -28.92 -7.64 -10.73
C THR A 261 -29.52 -9.04 -10.83
N ALA A 262 -28.76 -10.08 -10.44
CA ALA A 262 -29.25 -11.46 -10.43
C ALA A 262 -30.44 -11.65 -9.47
N LEU A 263 -30.48 -10.88 -8.37
CA LEU A 263 -31.58 -10.86 -7.42
C LEU A 263 -32.76 -9.96 -7.86
N SER A 264 -32.66 -9.29 -9.01
CA SER A 264 -33.66 -8.35 -9.53
C SER A 264 -34.07 -7.28 -8.51
N LEU A 265 -33.10 -6.75 -7.76
CA LEU A 265 -33.37 -5.80 -6.69
C LEU A 265 -33.81 -4.44 -7.26
N THR A 266 -35.10 -4.11 -7.11
CA THR A 266 -35.68 -2.82 -7.52
C THR A 266 -36.17 -1.98 -6.34
N ASP A 267 -36.51 -2.63 -5.21
CA ASP A 267 -37.04 -1.98 -4.03
C ASP A 267 -35.91 -1.34 -3.17
N PRO A 268 -35.97 -0.03 -2.87
CA PRO A 268 -34.99 0.65 -2.02
C PRO A 268 -34.76 0.00 -0.65
N GLU A 269 -35.81 -0.53 -0.01
CA GLU A 269 -35.69 -1.14 1.33
C GLU A 269 -34.89 -2.45 1.26
N VAL A 270 -35.19 -3.28 0.25
CA VAL A 270 -34.47 -4.53 0.00
C VAL A 270 -33.02 -4.26 -0.42
N ILE A 271 -32.79 -3.22 -1.23
CA ILE A 271 -31.44 -2.80 -1.60
C ILE A 271 -30.65 -2.37 -0.35
N GLN A 272 -31.27 -1.63 0.57
CA GLN A 272 -30.68 -1.21 1.85
C GLN A 272 -30.29 -2.40 2.73
N GLU A 273 -31.18 -3.39 2.86
CA GLU A 273 -30.89 -4.62 3.59
C GLU A 273 -29.73 -5.40 2.94
N TYR A 274 -29.76 -5.56 1.61
CA TYR A 274 -28.69 -6.18 0.85
C TYR A 274 -27.35 -5.48 1.09
N CYS A 275 -27.30 -4.14 1.03
CA CYS A 275 -26.07 -3.41 1.25
C CYS A 275 -25.57 -3.48 2.71
N SER A 276 -26.48 -3.65 3.66
CA SER A 276 -26.15 -3.83 5.07
C SER A 276 -25.56 -5.23 5.35
N SER A 277 -25.94 -6.24 4.56
CA SER A 277 -25.42 -7.61 4.66
C SER A 277 -24.11 -7.84 3.89
N LEU A 278 -23.60 -6.83 3.15
CA LEU A 278 -22.37 -6.96 2.39
C LEU A 278 -21.17 -7.35 3.26
N ASN A 279 -20.36 -8.25 2.69
CA ASN A 279 -19.14 -8.68 3.34
C ASN A 279 -18.14 -7.53 3.52
N ARG A 280 -17.08 -7.80 4.28
CA ARG A 280 -16.05 -6.79 4.57
C ARG A 280 -15.34 -6.30 3.32
N GLU A 281 -15.08 -7.17 2.33
CA GLU A 281 -14.35 -6.81 1.11
C GLU A 281 -15.09 -5.75 0.29
N VAL A 282 -16.40 -5.91 0.06
CA VAL A 282 -17.20 -4.93 -0.71
C VAL A 282 -17.28 -3.60 0.04
N ARG A 283 -17.37 -3.65 1.38
CA ARG A 283 -17.32 -2.45 2.20
C ARG A 283 -15.96 -1.75 2.06
N ASP A 284 -14.85 -2.47 2.15
CA ASP A 284 -13.50 -1.90 2.01
C ASP A 284 -13.27 -1.31 0.60
N LEU A 285 -13.79 -1.95 -0.46
CA LEU A 285 -13.84 -1.42 -1.83
C LEU A 285 -14.62 -0.10 -1.91
N CYS A 286 -15.82 -0.05 -1.32
CA CYS A 286 -16.63 1.18 -1.30
C CYS A 286 -15.93 2.31 -0.53
N HIS A 287 -15.31 2.02 0.62
CA HIS A 287 -14.55 3.02 1.37
C HIS A 287 -13.36 3.55 0.58
N THR A 288 -12.64 2.65 -0.10
CA THR A 288 -11.52 3.00 -0.99
C THR A 288 -11.97 3.98 -2.06
N LEU A 289 -13.08 3.69 -2.76
CA LEU A 289 -13.64 4.59 -3.76
C LEU A 289 -14.10 5.93 -3.18
N LYS A 290 -14.78 5.96 -2.03
CA LYS A 290 -15.15 7.22 -1.36
C LYS A 290 -13.94 8.11 -1.10
N ILE A 291 -12.85 7.52 -0.59
CA ILE A 291 -11.62 8.24 -0.28
C ILE A 291 -10.94 8.77 -1.55
N ILE A 292 -10.88 7.97 -2.61
CA ILE A 292 -10.34 8.40 -3.91
C ILE A 292 -11.15 9.58 -4.45
N LEU A 293 -12.49 9.47 -4.45
CA LEU A 293 -13.36 10.55 -4.91
C LEU A 293 -13.09 11.83 -4.11
N ARG A 294 -12.90 11.76 -2.78
CA ARG A 294 -12.55 12.95 -1.99
C ARG A 294 -11.23 13.60 -2.38
N ALA A 295 -10.27 12.83 -2.87
CA ALA A 295 -8.93 13.32 -3.20
C ALA A 295 -8.78 13.85 -4.63
N ILE A 296 -9.46 13.25 -5.61
CA ILE A 296 -9.29 13.63 -7.02
C ILE A 296 -9.97 14.97 -7.33
N LYS A 297 -9.30 15.81 -8.12
CA LYS A 297 -9.86 17.07 -8.63
C LYS A 297 -11.16 16.82 -9.38
N ARG A 298 -11.10 16.07 -10.49
CA ARG A 298 -12.22 15.83 -11.39
C ARG A 298 -12.28 14.37 -11.81
N LEU A 299 -13.49 13.80 -11.77
CA LEU A 299 -13.77 12.53 -12.41
C LEU A 299 -14.02 12.79 -13.88
N ARG A 300 -13.13 12.32 -14.76
CA ARG A 300 -13.27 12.54 -16.20
C ARG A 300 -14.11 11.40 -16.80
N HIS A 301 -14.89 11.73 -17.82
CA HIS A 301 -15.81 10.80 -18.46
C HIS A 301 -15.07 9.74 -19.28
N ASP A 302 -14.09 10.17 -20.08
CA ASP A 302 -13.21 9.33 -20.90
C ASP A 302 -12.46 8.25 -20.10
N VAL A 303 -12.13 8.56 -18.84
CA VAL A 303 -11.47 7.63 -17.91
C VAL A 303 -12.37 6.45 -17.57
N LEU A 304 -13.67 6.72 -17.45
CA LEU A 304 -14.63 5.75 -16.96
C LEU A 304 -15.45 5.13 -18.07
N GLU A 305 -15.50 5.68 -19.28
CA GLU A 305 -16.09 5.00 -20.44
C GLU A 305 -15.26 3.80 -20.87
N PHE A 306 -15.69 2.62 -20.43
CA PHE A 306 -15.15 1.35 -20.92
C PHE A 306 -16.21 0.25 -20.84
N VAL A 307 -15.98 -0.78 -21.67
CA VAL A 307 -16.77 -2.01 -21.67
C VAL A 307 -16.11 -3.01 -20.72
N ILE A 308 -16.91 -3.57 -19.83
CA ILE A 308 -16.56 -4.72 -19.00
C ILE A 308 -17.02 -5.94 -19.78
N ARG A 309 -16.08 -6.84 -20.09
CA ARG A 309 -16.36 -8.14 -20.70
C ARG A 309 -16.24 -9.19 -19.62
N ASP A 310 -17.36 -9.85 -19.31
CA ASP A 310 -17.36 -11.04 -18.47
C ASP A 310 -17.34 -12.27 -19.38
N HIS A 311 -16.29 -13.08 -19.27
CA HIS A 311 -16.14 -14.34 -19.98
C HIS A 311 -16.69 -15.45 -19.08
N SER A 312 -18.00 -15.53 -19.00
CA SER A 312 -18.66 -16.72 -18.46
C SER A 312 -18.57 -17.86 -19.48
N ASP A 313 -18.59 -19.11 -19.02
CA ASP A 313 -18.36 -20.33 -19.85
C ASP A 313 -19.28 -20.49 -21.07
N GLN A 314 -20.29 -19.63 -21.25
CA GLN A 314 -21.26 -19.72 -22.35
C GLN A 314 -21.51 -18.40 -23.10
N TRP A 315 -21.26 -17.21 -22.51
CA TRP A 315 -21.56 -15.92 -23.16
C TRP A 315 -20.62 -14.79 -22.71
N VAL A 316 -20.30 -13.87 -23.63
CA VAL A 316 -19.61 -12.60 -23.31
C VAL A 316 -20.66 -11.55 -22.95
N VAL A 317 -20.70 -11.17 -21.67
CA VAL A 317 -21.54 -10.05 -21.23
C VAL A 317 -20.73 -8.76 -21.37
N GLU A 318 -21.18 -7.87 -22.28
CA GLU A 318 -20.60 -6.54 -22.45
C GLU A 318 -21.41 -5.50 -21.70
N ILE A 319 -20.82 -4.90 -20.65
CA ILE A 319 -21.49 -3.89 -19.84
C ILE A 319 -20.73 -2.59 -19.86
N ASN A 320 -21.45 -1.52 -20.14
CA ASN A 320 -20.90 -0.19 -20.05
C ASN A 320 -20.76 0.20 -18.57
N SER A 321 -19.57 0.67 -18.19
CA SER A 321 -19.28 1.38 -16.93
C SER A 321 -20.39 2.31 -16.42
N HIS A 322 -21.08 3.03 -17.31
CA HIS A 322 -22.23 3.89 -17.00
C HIS A 322 -23.36 3.14 -16.28
N THR A 323 -23.67 1.94 -16.76
CA THR A 323 -24.70 1.08 -16.17
C THR A 323 -24.32 0.68 -14.75
N VAL A 324 -23.03 0.43 -14.51
CA VAL A 324 -22.49 0.12 -13.17
C VAL A 324 -22.64 1.34 -12.25
N ILE A 325 -22.22 2.52 -12.70
CA ILE A 325 -22.20 3.75 -11.90
C ILE A 325 -23.61 4.22 -11.52
N ASN A 326 -24.57 4.01 -12.40
CA ASN A 326 -25.97 4.41 -12.21
C ASN A 326 -26.82 3.31 -11.56
N HIS A 327 -26.25 2.16 -11.21
CA HIS A 327 -27.00 1.08 -10.57
C HIS A 327 -27.51 1.51 -9.18
N PRO A 328 -28.75 1.18 -8.78
CA PRO A 328 -29.33 1.60 -7.50
C PRO A 328 -28.48 1.24 -6.26
N ALA A 329 -27.91 0.03 -6.22
CA ALA A 329 -27.02 -0.39 -5.13
C ALA A 329 -25.74 0.47 -5.05
N VAL A 330 -25.18 0.86 -6.20
CA VAL A 330 -24.02 1.76 -6.26
C VAL A 330 -24.43 3.16 -5.83
N HIS A 331 -25.57 3.67 -6.28
CA HIS A 331 -26.06 4.98 -5.88
C HIS A 331 -26.26 5.09 -4.37
N MET A 332 -26.79 4.03 -3.74
CA MET A 332 -27.02 4.03 -2.29
C MET A 332 -25.71 3.96 -1.48
N LEU A 333 -24.73 3.18 -1.93
CA LEU A 333 -23.44 3.06 -1.22
C LEU A 333 -22.46 4.19 -1.54
N LEU A 334 -22.48 4.71 -2.76
CA LEU A 334 -21.54 5.64 -3.35
C LEU A 334 -22.27 6.78 -4.09
N PRO A 335 -23.17 7.53 -3.42
CA PRO A 335 -23.94 8.59 -4.07
C PRO A 335 -23.04 9.65 -4.72
N THR A 336 -21.89 9.95 -4.10
CA THR A 336 -20.88 10.88 -4.62
C THR A 336 -20.28 10.43 -5.95
N LEU A 337 -20.21 9.12 -6.23
CA LEU A 337 -19.72 8.61 -7.51
C LEU A 337 -20.68 9.01 -8.63
N SER A 338 -21.96 8.64 -8.49
CA SER A 338 -23.00 8.96 -9.47
C SER A 338 -23.18 10.48 -9.61
N GLN A 339 -23.18 11.23 -8.51
CA GLN A 339 -23.35 12.68 -8.54
C GLN A 339 -22.21 13.39 -9.29
N ARG A 340 -20.97 12.94 -9.13
CA ARG A 340 -19.79 13.56 -9.78
C ARG A 340 -19.52 13.00 -11.16
N TYR A 341 -20.13 11.88 -11.51
CA TYR A 341 -20.04 11.31 -12.83
C TYR A 341 -20.80 12.19 -13.83
N GLY A 342 -20.11 12.71 -14.85
CA GLY A 342 -20.71 13.59 -15.86
C GLY A 342 -21.05 15.01 -15.40
N SER A 343 -20.93 15.31 -14.10
CA SER A 343 -21.29 16.62 -13.54
C SER A 343 -20.09 17.56 -13.36
N PRO A 344 -20.30 18.89 -13.40
CA PRO A 344 -19.27 19.86 -13.03
C PRO A 344 -18.88 19.71 -11.55
N MET A 345 -17.66 20.14 -11.22
CA MET A 345 -17.15 20.10 -9.86
C MET A 345 -17.92 21.10 -8.97
N GLN A 346 -18.41 20.64 -7.82
CA GLN A 346 -18.98 21.53 -6.82
C GLN A 346 -17.93 22.51 -6.28
N LEU A 347 -18.35 23.76 -6.02
CA LEU A 347 -17.48 24.80 -5.48
C LEU A 347 -16.79 24.36 -4.18
N GLN A 348 -17.51 23.70 -3.27
CA GLN A 348 -16.96 23.22 -2.01
C GLN A 348 -15.78 22.26 -2.23
N HIS A 349 -15.89 21.36 -3.21
CA HIS A 349 -14.83 20.41 -3.57
C HIS A 349 -13.66 21.10 -4.25
N ALA A 350 -13.92 22.08 -5.11
CA ALA A 350 -12.88 22.93 -5.71
C ALA A 350 -12.07 23.66 -4.63
N CYS A 351 -12.74 24.22 -3.62
CA CYS A 351 -12.10 24.85 -2.46
C CYS A 351 -11.28 23.84 -1.64
N ARG A 352 -11.80 22.63 -1.38
CA ARG A 352 -11.05 21.56 -0.71
C ARG A 352 -9.72 21.32 -1.41
N TRP A 353 -9.78 21.13 -2.73
CA TRP A 353 -8.62 20.82 -3.54
C TRP A 353 -7.62 21.98 -3.55
N ALA A 354 -8.08 23.22 -3.75
CA ALA A 354 -7.22 24.40 -3.75
C ALA A 354 -6.48 24.60 -2.42
N VAL A 355 -7.19 24.51 -1.29
CA VAL A 355 -6.59 24.64 0.06
C VAL A 355 -5.59 23.50 0.31
N ARG A 356 -5.98 22.26 0.03
CA ARG A 356 -5.10 21.10 0.22
C ARG A 356 -3.86 21.19 -0.67
N ASN A 357 -4.01 21.57 -1.94
CA ASN A 357 -2.88 21.73 -2.86
C ASN A 357 -1.89 22.76 -2.32
N ARG A 358 -2.38 23.90 -1.84
CA ARG A 358 -1.52 24.93 -1.25
C ARG A 358 -0.82 24.45 0.02
N LEU A 359 -1.51 23.74 0.91
CA LEU A 359 -0.87 23.14 2.09
C LEU A 359 0.16 22.07 1.70
N ASN A 360 -0.11 21.32 0.62
CA ASN A 360 0.77 20.27 0.15
C ASN A 360 2.10 20.81 -0.40
N GLU A 361 2.02 21.85 -1.24
CA GLU A 361 3.19 22.58 -1.78
C GLU A 361 4.10 23.10 -0.67
N ASN A 362 3.52 23.45 0.49
CA ASN A 362 4.24 23.99 1.64
C ASN A 362 4.62 22.92 2.69
N TRP A 363 4.46 21.63 2.39
CA TRP A 363 4.77 20.52 3.32
C TRP A 363 3.98 20.58 4.64
N GLN A 364 2.80 21.20 4.61
CA GLN A 364 1.96 21.42 5.78
C GLN A 364 0.87 20.35 5.94
N LEU A 365 0.66 19.45 4.98
CA LEU A 365 -0.33 18.37 5.15
C LEU A 365 0.19 17.21 6.02
N PRO A 366 -0.60 16.64 6.95
CA PRO A 366 -1.94 17.09 7.36
C PRO A 366 -1.94 18.16 8.46
N ALA A 367 -0.82 18.36 9.16
CA ALA A 367 -0.72 19.17 10.39
C ALA A 367 -1.27 20.61 10.25
N GLY A 368 -0.97 21.28 9.14
CA GLY A 368 -1.41 22.63 8.83
C GLY A 368 -2.92 22.79 8.71
N ILE A 369 -3.68 21.72 8.42
CA ILE A 369 -5.15 21.78 8.48
C ILE A 369 -5.61 22.09 9.91
N ASN A 370 -4.94 21.54 10.92
CA ASN A 370 -5.29 21.75 12.32
C ASN A 370 -5.00 23.18 12.78
N ALA A 371 -4.02 23.84 12.17
CA ALA A 371 -3.65 25.23 12.44
C ALA A 371 -4.62 26.26 11.82
N LEU A 372 -5.46 25.86 10.86
CA LEU A 372 -6.41 26.78 10.23
C LEU A 372 -7.49 27.24 11.23
N PRO A 373 -7.85 28.55 11.24
CA PRO A 373 -8.90 29.11 12.11
C PRO A 373 -10.30 28.84 11.54
N ILE A 374 -10.62 27.57 11.28
CA ILE A 374 -11.89 27.13 10.69
C ILE A 374 -12.58 26.07 11.57
N PRO A 375 -13.91 25.89 11.44
CA PRO A 375 -14.64 24.89 12.23
C PRO A 375 -14.12 23.46 12.04
N ASN A 376 -14.23 22.63 13.09
CA ASN A 376 -13.78 21.23 13.06
C ASN A 376 -14.42 20.39 11.95
N LYS A 377 -15.68 20.68 11.58
CA LYS A 377 -16.34 20.04 10.44
C LYS A 377 -15.59 20.31 9.12
N MET A 378 -15.14 21.55 8.91
CA MET A 378 -14.32 21.89 7.73
C MET A 378 -12.92 21.28 7.80
N LYS A 379 -12.31 21.18 9.00
CA LYS A 379 -11.04 20.47 9.17
C LYS A 379 -11.16 18.99 8.78
N LYS A 380 -12.23 18.31 9.22
CA LYS A 380 -12.53 16.91 8.83
C LYS A 380 -12.73 16.78 7.32
N TYR A 381 -13.46 17.73 6.71
CA TYR A 381 -13.68 17.78 5.27
C TYR A 381 -12.38 17.98 4.47
N LEU A 382 -11.52 18.93 4.89
CA LEU A 382 -10.20 19.14 4.29
C LEU A 382 -9.26 17.96 4.53
N ASN A 383 -9.42 17.22 5.63
CA ASN A 383 -8.60 16.05 5.97
C ASN A 383 -9.18 14.74 5.40
N LEU A 384 -10.12 14.81 4.46
CA LEU A 384 -10.72 13.67 3.74
C LEU A 384 -11.53 12.70 4.62
N LEU A 385 -11.85 13.09 5.86
CA LEU A 385 -12.58 12.28 6.82
C LEU A 385 -14.10 12.31 6.60
N SER A 386 -14.62 13.36 5.95
CA SER A 386 -16.03 13.53 5.63
C SER A 386 -16.22 14.18 4.26
N ASP A 387 -17.40 13.97 3.66
CA ASP A 387 -17.90 14.72 2.51
C ASP A 387 -18.62 16.02 2.90
#